data_AF-A9WJI0-F1
#
_entry.id   AF-A9WJI0-F1
#
_cell.length_a   1.000
_cell.length_b   1.000
_cell.length_c   1.000
_cell.angle_alpha   90.00
_cell.angle_beta   90.00
_cell.angle_gamma   90.00
#
_symmetry.space_group_name_H-M   'P 1'
#
loop_
_entity.id
_entity.type
_entity.pdbx_description
1 polymer ?
#
loop_
_entity_poly.entity_id
_entity_poly.type
_entity_poly.pdbx_seq_one_letter_code
_entity_poly.pdbx_strand_id
1 'polypeptide(L)'
;MCADQSAGTIWRRAGMENDQRSDGAGHLSGLELVAAVDGELDEATAQHLHHCDLCRQRLVTLRNLQQALRRRLYRVLCPSTDQLIDYCQGLLTPAQQATIAHHLTSCPYCRSEVDLLMQRDPLIDRLLLSSLLDGRVLRFLR
;
A
#
# COMPACT_ATOMS: atom_id res chain seq x y z
N MET A 1 -36.09 -27.52 -45.19
CA MET A 1 -35.73 -26.19 -45.70
C MET A 1 -36.66 -25.18 -45.06
N CYS A 2 -36.33 -24.24 -44.17
CA CYS A 2 -35.21 -23.89 -43.28
C CYS A 2 -35.93 -23.07 -42.18
N ALA A 3 -35.93 -23.41 -40.88
CA ALA A 3 -34.85 -23.32 -39.88
C ALA A 3 -34.22 -21.92 -39.77
N ASP A 4 -34.58 -21.16 -38.73
CA ASP A 4 -33.79 -20.04 -38.21
C ASP A 4 -34.03 -19.97 -36.69
N GLN A 5 -33.28 -20.76 -35.91
CA GLN A 5 -31.99 -20.45 -35.27
C GLN A 5 -32.08 -19.46 -34.11
N SER A 6 -32.01 -20.07 -32.93
CA SER A 6 -31.67 -19.51 -31.65
C SER A 6 -30.22 -19.00 -31.61
N ALA A 7 -30.01 -18.08 -30.66
CA ALA A 7 -28.76 -17.71 -30.00
C ALA A 7 -27.93 -16.57 -30.61
N GLY A 8 -27.56 -15.63 -29.73
CA GLY A 8 -26.31 -14.89 -29.86
C GLY A 8 -26.42 -13.42 -29.52
N THR A 9 -25.96 -13.08 -28.31
CA THR A 9 -25.04 -11.95 -28.07
C THR A 9 -25.62 -10.56 -28.41
N ILE A 10 -25.78 -9.65 -27.45
CA ILE A 10 -24.67 -8.85 -26.93
C ILE A 10 -25.24 -8.12 -25.71
N TRP A 11 -24.66 -8.39 -24.54
CA TRP A 11 -24.70 -7.50 -23.39
C TRP A 11 -24.23 -6.13 -23.85
N ARG A 12 -25.19 -5.24 -24.14
CA ARG A 12 -24.90 -3.91 -24.61
C ARG A 12 -24.42 -3.12 -23.40
N ARG A 13 -23.09 -3.09 -23.28
CA ARG A 13 -22.27 -2.12 -22.54
C ARG A 13 -22.83 -1.73 -21.18
N ALA A 14 -22.19 -2.28 -20.14
CA ALA A 14 -21.88 -1.51 -18.95
C ALA A 14 -21.16 -0.23 -19.38
N GLY A 15 -21.94 0.81 -19.72
CA GLY A 15 -21.52 2.17 -19.48
C GLY A 15 -21.55 2.30 -17.97
N MET A 16 -20.38 2.28 -17.36
CA MET A 16 -20.17 2.96 -16.09
C MET A 16 -20.47 4.44 -16.39
N GLU A 17 -21.76 4.76 -16.42
CA GLU A 17 -22.25 6.12 -16.39
C GLU A 17 -21.87 6.57 -15.00
N ASN A 18 -20.67 7.15 -14.94
CA ASN A 18 -20.14 7.84 -13.79
C ASN A 18 -21.19 8.90 -13.50
N ASP A 19 -22.10 8.57 -12.57
CA ASP A 19 -23.15 9.43 -12.07
C ASP A 19 -22.45 10.51 -11.23
N GLN A 20 -21.68 11.34 -11.93
CA GLN A 20 -21.13 12.61 -11.51
C GLN A 20 -22.34 13.53 -11.39
N ARG A 21 -23.17 13.25 -10.39
CA ARG A 21 -23.98 14.28 -9.75
C ARG A 21 -22.97 15.24 -9.15
N SER A 22 -22.64 16.26 -9.94
CA SER A 22 -22.08 17.51 -9.44
C SER A 22 -23.06 17.98 -8.36
N ASP A 23 -22.70 17.76 -7.10
CA ASP A 23 -23.42 18.36 -5.97
C ASP A 23 -23.22 19.87 -6.02
N GLY A 24 -23.99 20.53 -6.89
CA GLY A 24 -24.05 21.97 -7.07
C GLY A 24 -22.89 22.55 -7.87
N ALA A 25 -23.19 23.45 -8.81
CA ALA A 25 -22.24 24.20 -9.64
C ALA A 25 -21.30 25.16 -8.86
N GLY A 26 -21.01 24.89 -7.59
CA GLY A 26 -20.22 25.74 -6.70
C GLY A 26 -19.45 25.01 -5.59
N HIS A 27 -19.41 23.67 -5.57
CA HIS A 27 -18.63 22.90 -4.59
C HIS A 27 -17.94 21.70 -5.23
N LEU A 28 -16.87 21.23 -4.58
CA LEU A 28 -16.18 20.01 -4.97
C LEU A 28 -17.07 18.79 -4.76
N SER A 29 -17.05 17.91 -5.74
CA SER A 29 -17.63 16.58 -5.67
C SER A 29 -16.93 15.72 -4.61
N GLY A 30 -17.59 14.61 -4.25
CA GLY A 30 -16.98 13.64 -3.34
C GLY A 30 -15.66 13.06 -3.88
N LEU A 31 -15.56 12.84 -5.19
CA LEU A 31 -14.36 12.26 -5.81
C LEU A 31 -13.19 13.25 -5.79
N GLU A 32 -13.42 14.51 -6.12
CA GLU A 32 -12.39 15.56 -6.05
C GLU A 32 -11.89 15.77 -4.63
N LEU A 33 -12.78 15.71 -3.63
CA LEU A 33 -12.38 15.78 -2.23
C LEU A 33 -11.53 14.58 -1.82
N VAL A 34 -11.86 13.36 -2.26
CA VAL A 34 -11.06 12.16 -1.97
C VAL A 34 -9.67 12.27 -2.62
N ALA A 35 -9.59 12.64 -3.90
CA ALA A 35 -8.31 12.87 -4.58
C ALA A 35 -7.46 13.92 -3.84
N ALA A 36 -8.08 15.03 -3.41
CA ALA A 36 -7.40 16.05 -2.63
C ALA A 36 -6.97 15.60 -1.20
N VAL A 37 -7.66 14.62 -0.61
CA VAL A 37 -7.23 13.99 0.66
C VAL A 37 -5.98 13.15 0.43
N ASP A 38 -5.93 12.40 -0.68
CA ASP A 38 -4.80 11.54 -1.04
C ASP A 38 -3.59 12.31 -1.58
N GLY A 39 -3.70 13.64 -1.72
CA GLY A 39 -2.62 14.53 -2.14
C GLY A 39 -2.58 14.78 -3.65
N GLU A 40 -3.56 14.28 -4.39
CA GLU A 40 -3.75 14.51 -5.82
C GLU A 40 -4.59 15.77 -6.04
N LEU A 41 -4.01 16.94 -5.74
CA LEU A 41 -4.64 18.23 -6.01
C LEU A 41 -4.22 18.78 -7.38
N ASP A 42 -5.21 19.10 -8.22
CA ASP A 42 -5.00 19.96 -9.36
C ASP A 42 -5.16 21.45 -8.96
N GLU A 43 -4.75 22.35 -9.86
CA GLU A 43 -4.74 23.78 -9.61
C GLU A 43 -6.16 24.32 -9.33
N ALA A 44 -7.16 23.81 -10.04
CA ALA A 44 -8.56 24.22 -9.87
C ALA A 44 -9.10 23.83 -8.49
N THR A 45 -8.83 22.61 -8.02
CA THR A 45 -9.23 22.14 -6.69
C THR A 45 -8.51 22.92 -5.59
N ALA A 46 -7.21 23.16 -5.74
CA ALA A 46 -6.43 23.97 -4.80
C ALA A 46 -6.99 25.39 -4.68
N GLN A 47 -7.22 26.06 -5.81
CA GLN A 47 -7.79 27.40 -5.84
C GLN A 47 -9.20 27.43 -5.24
N HIS A 48 -10.02 26.41 -5.47
CA HIS A 48 -11.34 26.32 -4.85
C HIS A 48 -11.26 26.22 -3.32
N LEU A 49 -10.39 25.35 -2.80
CA LEU A 49 -10.19 25.16 -1.35
C LEU A 49 -9.69 26.42 -0.65
N HIS A 50 -9.00 27.31 -1.36
CA HIS A 50 -8.62 28.63 -0.85
C HIS A 50 -9.82 29.55 -0.59
N HIS A 51 -10.89 29.43 -1.38
CA HIS A 51 -12.03 30.35 -1.34
C HIS A 51 -13.32 29.74 -0.74
N CYS A 52 -13.39 28.43 -0.57
CA CYS A 52 -14.58 27.75 -0.05
C CYS A 52 -14.33 27.09 1.32
N ASP A 53 -14.83 27.72 2.38
CA ASP A 53 -14.71 27.19 3.75
C ASP A 53 -15.46 25.86 3.95
N LEU A 54 -16.62 25.68 3.29
CA LEU A 54 -17.39 24.43 3.38
C LEU A 54 -16.59 23.24 2.82
N CYS A 55 -16.00 23.40 1.63
CA CYS A 55 -15.16 22.36 1.02
C CYS A 55 -13.91 22.10 1.88
N ARG A 56 -13.34 23.12 2.51
CA ARG A 56 -12.23 22.95 3.46
C ARG A 56 -12.63 22.14 4.69
N GLN A 57 -13.81 22.39 5.27
CA GLN A 57 -14.33 21.62 6.40
C GLN A 57 -14.63 20.16 6.01
N ARG A 58 -15.20 19.93 4.83
CA ARG A 58 -15.43 18.58 4.28
C ARG A 58 -14.11 17.83 4.10
N LEU A 59 -13.09 18.50 3.56
CA LEU A 59 -11.74 17.95 3.38
C LEU A 59 -11.09 17.58 4.71
N VAL A 60 -11.19 18.44 5.74
CA VAL A 60 -10.69 18.14 7.09
C VAL A 60 -11.41 16.93 7.70
N THR A 61 -12.74 16.88 7.57
CA THR A 61 -13.54 15.73 8.05
C THR A 61 -13.10 14.43 7.39
N LEU A 62 -12.93 14.42 6.07
CA LEU A 62 -12.46 13.25 5.33
C LEU A 62 -11.03 12.86 5.71
N ARG A 63 -10.11 13.82 5.87
CA ARG A 63 -8.74 13.55 6.35
C ARG A 63 -8.73 12.88 7.72
N ASN A 64 -9.53 13.38 8.65
CA ASN A 64 -9.63 12.83 10.00
C ASN A 64 -10.20 11.40 9.97
N LEU A 65 -11.24 11.17 9.16
CA LEU A 65 -11.81 9.84 8.98
C LEU A 65 -10.79 8.87 8.37
N GLN A 66 -10.12 9.25 7.28
CA GLN A 66 -9.07 8.45 6.64
C GLN A 66 -7.94 8.13 7.61
N GLN A 67 -7.51 9.09 8.43
CA GLN A 67 -6.49 8.85 9.46
C GLN A 67 -6.97 7.87 10.53
N ALA A 68 -8.21 8.00 11.00
CA ALA A 68 -8.78 7.09 11.99
C ALA A 68 -8.93 5.66 11.45
N LEU A 69 -9.41 5.52 10.21
CA LEU A 69 -9.51 4.24 9.51
C LEU A 69 -8.13 3.64 9.29
N ARG A 70 -7.17 4.43 8.82
CA ARG A 70 -5.79 3.97 8.65
C ARG A 70 -5.24 3.44 9.96
N ARG A 71 -5.40 4.15 11.09
CA ARG A 71 -4.92 3.67 12.41
C ARG A 71 -5.59 2.37 12.85
N ARG A 72 -6.90 2.21 12.62
CA ARG A 72 -7.67 1.03 13.04
C ARG A 72 -7.45 -0.18 12.14
N LEU A 73 -7.28 0.05 10.85
CA LEU A 73 -7.17 -0.99 9.83
C LEU A 73 -5.71 -1.27 9.44
N TYR A 74 -4.75 -0.47 9.94
CA TYR A 74 -3.34 -0.68 9.71
C TYR A 74 -2.97 -2.11 10.12
N ARG A 75 -2.59 -2.90 9.11
CA ARG A 75 -2.13 -4.29 9.25
C ARG A 75 -3.12 -5.28 9.85
N VAL A 76 -4.41 -4.97 9.93
CA VAL A 76 -5.42 -5.94 10.44
C VAL A 76 -5.41 -7.26 9.65
N LEU A 77 -5.13 -7.19 8.35
CA LEU A 77 -5.03 -8.36 7.46
C LEU A 77 -3.57 -8.73 7.12
N CYS A 78 -2.59 -8.04 7.70
CA CYS A 78 -1.18 -8.26 7.44
C CYS A 78 -0.55 -9.09 8.57
N PRO A 79 0.49 -9.88 8.28
CA PRO A 79 1.33 -10.46 9.31
C PRO A 79 1.91 -9.37 10.22
N SER A 80 2.14 -9.70 11.50
CA SER A 80 2.85 -8.82 12.42
C SER A 80 4.32 -8.67 11.99
N THR A 81 4.99 -7.60 12.45
CA THR A 81 6.42 -7.42 12.18
C THR A 81 7.25 -8.60 12.70
N ASP A 82 6.94 -9.13 13.88
CA ASP A 82 7.63 -10.31 14.42
C ASP A 82 7.51 -11.53 13.50
N GLN A 83 6.32 -11.77 12.94
CA GLN A 83 6.12 -12.85 11.96
C GLN A 83 6.91 -12.62 10.68
N LEU A 84 7.06 -11.37 10.23
CA LEU A 84 7.88 -11.03 9.07
C LEU A 84 9.38 -11.21 9.37
N ILE A 85 9.83 -10.90 10.59
CA ILE A 85 11.21 -11.15 11.04
C ILE A 85 11.47 -12.66 11.07
N ASP A 86 10.60 -13.44 11.70
CA ASP A 86 10.71 -14.90 11.77
C ASP A 86 10.69 -15.52 10.35
N TYR A 87 9.88 -14.96 9.45
CA TYR A 87 9.86 -15.35 8.05
C TYR A 87 11.22 -15.12 7.37
N CYS A 88 11.80 -13.92 7.52
CA CYS A 88 13.11 -13.57 6.95
C CYS A 88 14.24 -14.43 7.53
N GLN A 89 14.15 -14.78 8.80
CA GLN A 89 15.14 -15.62 9.51
C GLN A 89 14.93 -17.13 9.27
N GLY A 90 13.84 -17.53 8.62
CA GLY A 90 13.51 -18.93 8.38
C GLY A 90 13.12 -19.71 9.64
N LEU A 91 12.58 -19.04 10.66
CA LEU A 91 12.22 -19.63 11.95
C LEU A 91 10.79 -20.18 12.00
N LEU A 92 9.98 -19.90 10.96
CA LEU A 92 8.60 -20.34 10.87
C LEU A 92 8.45 -21.80 10.45
N THR A 93 7.33 -22.41 10.83
CA THR A 93 6.95 -23.73 10.29
C THR A 93 6.68 -23.64 8.78
N PRO A 94 6.80 -24.73 8.01
CA PRO A 94 6.55 -24.71 6.56
C PRO A 94 5.17 -24.15 6.17
N ALA A 95 4.14 -24.42 6.97
CA ALA A 95 2.79 -23.91 6.73
C ALA A 95 2.67 -22.39 6.93
N GLN A 96 3.29 -21.86 8.00
CA GLN A 96 3.33 -20.41 8.26
C GLN A 96 4.15 -19.69 7.18
N GLN A 97 5.25 -20.30 6.74
CA GLN A 97 6.10 -19.75 5.70
C GLN A 97 5.37 -19.64 4.36
N ALA A 98 4.60 -20.67 3.97
CA ALA A 98 3.73 -20.63 2.80
C ALA A 98 2.64 -19.55 2.91
N THR A 99 2.06 -19.38 4.10
CA THR A 99 1.01 -18.38 4.35
C THR A 99 1.53 -16.96 4.15
N ILE A 100 2.70 -16.65 4.74
CA ILE A 100 3.33 -15.33 4.58
C ILE A 100 3.79 -15.14 3.14
N ALA A 101 4.43 -16.14 2.52
CA ALA A 101 4.83 -16.07 1.11
C ALA A 101 3.64 -15.75 0.20
N HIS A 102 2.47 -16.36 0.44
CA HIS A 102 1.25 -16.04 -0.28
C HIS A 102 0.79 -14.58 -0.04
N HIS A 103 0.77 -14.12 1.21
CA HIS A 103 0.43 -12.73 1.52
C HIS A 103 1.35 -11.72 0.82
N LEU A 104 2.66 -12.01 0.76
CA LEU A 104 3.64 -11.16 0.08
C LEU A 104 3.39 -11.04 -1.43
N THR A 105 2.64 -11.98 -2.05
CA THR A 105 2.24 -11.86 -3.46
C THR A 105 1.22 -10.74 -3.71
N SER A 106 0.38 -10.43 -2.72
CA SER A 106 -0.76 -9.50 -2.85
C SER A 106 -0.59 -8.20 -2.07
N CYS A 107 0.29 -8.16 -1.06
CA CYS A 107 0.51 -6.97 -0.23
C CYS A 107 1.85 -6.28 -0.55
N PRO A 108 1.84 -5.10 -1.20
CA PRO A 108 3.08 -4.37 -1.49
C PRO A 108 3.76 -3.80 -0.24
N TYR A 109 2.99 -3.47 0.82
CA TYR A 109 3.53 -2.94 2.06
C TYR A 109 4.39 -3.98 2.80
N CYS A 110 3.87 -5.19 3.01
CA CYS A 110 4.64 -6.26 3.66
C CYS A 110 5.82 -6.71 2.80
N ARG A 111 5.70 -6.68 1.47
CA ARG A 111 6.84 -6.93 0.58
C ARG A 111 7.96 -5.91 0.81
N SER A 112 7.63 -4.62 0.80
CA SER A 112 8.61 -3.57 1.06
C SER A 112 9.26 -3.67 2.44
N GLU A 113 8.52 -4.12 3.46
CA GLU A 113 9.06 -4.35 4.80
C GLU A 113 10.01 -5.55 4.84
N VAL A 114 9.65 -6.66 4.19
CA VAL A 114 10.55 -7.81 4.05
C VAL A 114 11.83 -7.41 3.31
N ASP A 115 11.72 -6.63 2.23
CA ASP A 115 12.89 -6.14 1.51
C ASP A 115 13.80 -5.30 2.42
N LEU A 116 13.23 -4.45 3.29
CA LEU A 116 13.97 -3.68 4.30
C LEU A 116 14.58 -4.57 5.38
N LEU A 117 13.86 -5.58 5.88
CA LEU A 117 14.35 -6.51 6.90
C LEU A 117 15.47 -7.41 6.36
N MET A 118 15.44 -7.72 5.07
CA MET A 118 16.46 -8.53 4.39
C MET A 118 17.65 -7.70 3.88
N GLN A 119 17.55 -6.37 3.84
CA GLN A 119 18.69 -5.50 3.56
C GLN A 119 19.71 -5.61 4.70
N ARG A 120 20.77 -6.39 4.46
CA ARG A 120 21.96 -6.36 5.31
C ARG A 120 22.68 -5.03 5.14
N ASP A 121 22.95 -4.36 6.25
CA ASP A 121 23.81 -3.18 6.26
C ASP A 121 25.27 -3.62 5.94
N PRO A 122 25.85 -3.16 4.81
CA PRO A 122 27.20 -3.54 4.41
C PRO A 122 28.28 -3.06 5.41
N LEU A 123 27.99 -2.07 6.26
CA LEU A 123 28.90 -1.63 7.31
C LEU A 123 29.04 -2.66 8.43
N ILE A 124 27.95 -3.34 8.79
CA ILE A 124 27.96 -4.40 9.80
C ILE A 124 28.82 -5.57 9.30
N ASP A 125 28.67 -5.96 8.04
CA ASP A 125 29.48 -7.02 7.43
C ASP A 125 30.97 -6.67 7.40
N ARG A 126 31.34 -5.41 7.12
CA ARG A 126 32.73 -4.95 7.14
C ARG A 126 33.34 -4.95 8.55
N LEU A 127 32.59 -4.52 9.57
CA LEU A 127 33.04 -4.53 10.97
C LEU A 127 33.23 -5.94 11.53
N LEU A 128 32.36 -6.87 11.15
CA LEU A 128 32.51 -8.29 11.49
C LEU A 128 33.71 -8.93 10.77
N LEU A 129 33.99 -8.53 9.53
CA LEU A 129 35.15 -9.04 8.79
C LEU A 129 36.48 -8.50 9.32
N SER A 130 36.56 -7.22 9.70
CA SER A 130 37.79 -6.63 10.27
C SER A 130 38.16 -7.29 11.59
N SER A 131 37.20 -7.47 12.49
CA SER A 131 37.41 -8.13 13.79
C SER A 131 37.85 -9.61 13.65
N LEU A 132 37.35 -10.33 12.63
CA LEU A 132 37.80 -11.69 12.32
C LEU A 132 39.24 -11.74 11.77
N LEU A 133 39.67 -10.73 11.03
CA LEU A 133 41.03 -10.63 10.49
C LEU A 133 42.03 -10.23 11.59
N ASP A 134 41.66 -9.28 12.45
CA ASP A 134 42.50 -8.84 13.58
C ASP A 134 42.78 -9.99 14.56
N GLY A 135 41.77 -10.82 14.84
CA GLY A 135 41.94 -12.02 15.68
C GLY A 135 42.81 -13.11 15.07
N ARG A 136 42.90 -13.20 13.73
CA ARG A 136 43.78 -14.16 13.03
C ARG A 136 45.22 -13.67 13.01
N VAL A 137 45.46 -12.38 12.76
CA VAL A 137 46.82 -11.80 12.72
C VAL A 137 47.53 -11.97 14.07
N LEU A 138 46.81 -11.80 15.20
CA LEU A 138 47.38 -12.00 16.53
C LEU A 138 47.72 -13.47 16.86
N ARG A 139 47.11 -14.44 16.17
CA ARG A 139 47.41 -15.88 16.34
C ARG A 139 48.61 -16.36 15.52
N PHE A 140 48.96 -15.67 14.43
CA PHE A 140 50.12 -16.01 13.59
C PHE A 140 51.43 -15.37 14.05
N LEU A 141 51.39 -14.45 15.01
CA LEU A 141 52.55 -13.75 15.57
C LEU A 141 53.01 -14.33 16.92
N ARG A 142 52.62 -15.57 17.25
CA ARG A 142 52.95 -16.23 18.52
C ARG A 142 53.69 -17.53 18.32
#